data_AF-A0AA40KH73-F1
#
_entry.id   AF-A0AA40KH73-F1
#
_cell.length_a   1.000
_cell.length_b   1.000
_cell.length_c   1.000
_cell.angle_alpha   90.00
_cell.angle_beta   90.00
_cell.angle_gamma   90.00
#
_symmetry.space_group_name_H-M   'P 1'
#
loop_
_entity.id
_entity.type
_entity.pdbx_description
1 polymer ?
#
loop_
_entity_poly.entity_id
_entity_poly.type
_entity_poly.pdbx_seq_one_letter_code
_entity_poly.pdbx_strand_id
1 'polypeptide(L)'
;MCLCRKIALVIILTRAGLDLDPDALKRLRITVPKLGLIPWIVETLIIAILTKYLLGLPWIWGFLLGSVIAAVSPAVVVPCLFRLRAKGYGVAKVRISS
;
A
#
# COMPACT_ATOMS: atom_id res chain seq x y z
N MET A 1 17.26 15.74 11.97
CA MET A 1 16.90 14.32 12.18
C MET A 1 15.87 13.77 11.17
N CYS A 2 14.81 14.49 10.79
CA CYS A 2 13.82 13.99 9.82
C CYS A 2 14.31 13.84 8.36
N LEU A 3 15.31 14.61 7.93
CA LEU A 3 15.80 14.58 6.54
C LEU A 3 16.48 13.25 6.19
N CYS A 4 17.34 12.75 7.09
CA CYS A 4 18.05 11.48 6.90
C CYS A 4 17.10 10.30 6.72
N ARG A 5 15.96 10.28 7.43
CA ARG A 5 14.99 9.19 7.34
C ARG A 5 14.25 9.17 6.01
N LYS A 6 13.91 10.34 5.46
CA LYS A 6 13.30 10.44 4.12
C LYS A 6 14.27 10.04 3.01
N ILE A 7 15.50 10.52 3.09
CA ILE A 7 16.55 10.18 2.12
C ILE A 7 16.89 8.69 2.19
N ALA A 8 17.02 8.12 3.39
CA ALA A 8 17.25 6.69 3.57
C ALA A 8 16.13 5.84 2.96
N LEU A 9 14.86 6.22 3.17
CA LEU A 9 13.72 5.51 2.59
C LEU A 9 13.72 5.57 1.06
N VAL A 10 14.03 6.74 0.49
CA VAL A 10 14.16 6.91 -0.96
C VAL A 10 15.28 6.04 -1.51
N ILE A 11 16.46 6.02 -0.88
CA ILE A 11 17.59 5.18 -1.32
C ILE A 11 17.25 3.69 -1.23
N ILE A 12 16.59 3.24 -0.16
CA ILE A 12 16.14 1.84 0.00
C ILE A 12 15.13 1.48 -1.10
N LEU A 13 14.17 2.37 -1.40
CA LEU A 13 13.16 2.13 -2.43
C LEU A 13 13.79 2.08 -3.83
N THR A 14 14.71 3.01 -4.15
CA THR A 14 15.42 3.03 -5.44
C THR A 14 16.30 1.79 -5.60
N ARG A 15 16.99 1.37 -4.53
CA ARG A 15 17.82 0.14 -4.55
C ARG A 15 16.93 -1.10 -4.70
N ALA A 16 15.80 -1.19 -3.99
CA ALA A 16 14.83 -2.26 -4.15
C ALA A 16 14.22 -2.30 -5.55
N GLY A 17 14.05 -1.13 -6.20
CA GLY A 17 13.62 -1.03 -7.59
C GLY A 17 14.65 -1.53 -8.60
N LEU A 18 15.94 -1.30 -8.36
CA LEU A 18 17.04 -1.81 -9.20
C LEU A 18 17.32 -3.30 -9.01
N ASP A 19 17.14 -3.81 -7.79
CA ASP A 19 17.27 -5.24 -7.44
C ASP A 19 16.08 -6.08 -7.95
N LEU A 20 15.05 -5.42 -8.48
CA LEU A 20 13.82 -6.04 -8.92
C LEU A 20 13.95 -6.54 -10.36
N ASP A 21 13.85 -7.86 -10.51
CA ASP A 21 13.82 -8.50 -11.82
C ASP A 21 12.60 -8.02 -12.67
N PRO A 22 12.82 -7.54 -13.92
CA PRO A 22 11.78 -6.90 -14.73
C PRO A 22 10.67 -7.89 -15.15
N ASP A 23 10.98 -9.16 -15.38
CA ASP A 23 10.01 -10.21 -15.68
C ASP A 23 9.12 -10.51 -14.47
N ALA A 24 9.75 -10.52 -13.30
CA ALA A 24 9.10 -10.71 -12.02
C ALA A 24 8.18 -9.52 -11.67
N LEU A 25 8.58 -8.28 -12.01
CA LEU A 25 7.76 -7.07 -11.86
C LEU A 25 6.55 -7.09 -12.80
N LYS A 26 6.70 -7.56 -14.03
CA LYS A 26 5.62 -7.59 -15.03
C LYS A 26 4.44 -8.47 -14.60
N ARG A 27 4.69 -9.51 -13.80
CA ARG A 27 3.65 -10.35 -13.18
C ARG A 27 2.99 -9.67 -11.98
N LEU A 28 3.76 -8.96 -11.15
CA LEU A 28 3.23 -8.31 -9.95
C LEU A 28 2.62 -6.92 -10.21
N ARG A 29 2.95 -6.25 -11.31
CA ARG A 29 2.51 -4.87 -11.60
C ARG A 29 1.01 -4.64 -11.53
N ILE A 30 0.20 -5.68 -11.78
CA ILE A 30 -1.28 -5.62 -11.71
C ILE A 30 -1.78 -5.99 -10.30
N THR A 31 -1.12 -6.96 -9.65
CA THR A 31 -1.49 -7.44 -8.31
C THR A 31 -1.14 -6.44 -7.21
N VAL A 32 -0.01 -5.75 -7.35
CA VAL A 32 0.48 -4.73 -6.40
C VAL A 32 -0.53 -3.60 -6.19
N PRO A 33 -1.01 -2.89 -7.23
CA PRO A 33 -2.01 -1.86 -7.04
C PRO A 33 -3.33 -2.47 -6.58
N LYS A 34 -3.77 -3.63 -7.07
CA LYS A 34 -5.01 -4.29 -6.58
C LYS A 34 -4.97 -4.57 -5.08
N LEU A 35 -3.86 -5.10 -4.56
CA LEU A 35 -3.70 -5.40 -3.13
C LEU A 35 -3.66 -4.12 -2.27
N GLY A 36 -3.19 -3.01 -2.83
CA GLY A 36 -3.23 -1.70 -2.16
C GLY A 36 -4.59 -0.99 -2.29
N LEU A 37 -5.27 -1.13 -3.44
CA LEU A 37 -6.51 -0.42 -3.75
C LEU A 37 -7.70 -0.95 -2.94
N ILE A 38 -7.75 -2.26 -2.69
CA ILE A 38 -8.82 -2.91 -1.90
C ILE A 38 -8.86 -2.33 -0.47
N PRO A 39 -7.78 -2.41 0.34
CA PRO A 39 -7.77 -1.79 1.66
C PRO A 39 -7.85 -0.27 1.57
N TRP A 40 -7.32 0.36 0.52
CA TRP A 40 -7.41 1.81 0.36
C TRP A 40 -8.85 2.34 0.23
N ILE A 41 -9.69 1.65 -0.56
CA ILE A 41 -11.11 1.99 -0.70
C ILE A 41 -11.85 1.75 0.62
N VAL A 42 -11.57 0.62 1.28
CA VAL A 42 -12.18 0.28 2.58
C VAL A 42 -11.81 1.32 3.65
N GLU A 43 -10.53 1.68 3.76
CA GLU A 43 -10.05 2.68 4.71
C GLU A 43 -10.64 4.06 4.44
N THR A 44 -10.67 4.51 3.17
CA THR A 44 -11.25 5.80 2.79
C THR A 44 -12.75 5.85 3.11
N LEU A 45 -13.47 4.75 2.84
CA LEU A 45 -14.89 4.64 3.13
C LEU A 45 -15.16 4.65 4.65
N ILE A 46 -14.37 3.88 5.41
CA ILE A 46 -14.46 3.85 6.88
C ILE A 46 -14.17 5.24 7.44
N ILE A 47 -13.09 5.91 7.02
CA ILE A 47 -12.74 7.26 7.50
C ILE A 47 -13.82 8.28 7.15
N ALA A 48 -14.40 8.22 5.94
CA ALA A 48 -15.49 9.10 5.54
C ALA A 48 -16.74 8.90 6.43
N ILE A 49 -17.09 7.65 6.74
CA ILE A 49 -18.22 7.30 7.61
C ILE A 49 -17.93 7.69 9.07
N LEU A 50 -16.74 7.35 9.58
CA LEU A 50 -16.32 7.65 10.95
C LEU A 50 -16.23 9.15 11.20
N THR A 51 -15.71 9.93 10.25
CA THR A 51 -15.64 11.40 10.36
C THR A 51 -17.04 12.01 10.44
N LYS A 52 -17.99 11.46 9.66
CA LYS A 52 -19.38 11.90 9.70
C LYS A 52 -20.07 11.53 11.02
N TYR A 53 -19.81 10.32 11.54
CA TYR A 53 -20.51 9.78 12.72
C TYR A 53 -19.92 10.24 14.06
N LEU A 54 -18.59 10.41 14.14
CA LEU A 54 -17.88 10.69 15.39
C LEU A 54 -17.70 12.20 15.66
N LEU A 55 -17.53 13.02 14.62
CA LEU A 55 -17.21 14.44 14.77
C LEU A 55 -18.29 15.41 14.26
N GLY A 56 -19.29 14.95 13.49
CA GLY A 56 -20.31 15.85 12.91
C GLY A 56 -19.75 16.92 11.96
N LEU A 57 -18.46 16.82 11.59
CA LEU A 57 -17.74 17.80 10.77
C LEU A 57 -18.05 17.62 9.27
N PRO A 58 -17.85 18.67 8.44
CA PRO A 58 -18.11 18.63 7.01
C PRO A 58 -17.21 17.60 6.29
N TRP A 59 -17.72 17.04 5.20
CA TRP A 59 -17.10 15.98 4.38
C TRP A 59 -15.65 16.27 3.98
N ILE A 60 -15.28 17.55 3.90
CA ILE A 60 -13.96 18.03 3.51
C ILE A 60 -12.82 17.47 4.38
N TRP A 61 -13.03 17.32 5.70
CA TRP A 61 -11.99 16.88 6.62
C TRP A 61 -11.73 15.38 6.54
N GLY A 62 -12.79 14.59 6.36
CA GLY A 62 -12.67 13.14 6.15
C GLY A 62 -11.96 12.83 4.82
N PHE A 63 -12.26 13.60 3.77
CA PHE A 63 -11.59 13.47 2.48
C PHE A 63 -10.11 13.87 2.54
N LEU A 64 -9.78 14.92 3.30
CA LEU A 64 -8.40 15.37 3.49
C LEU A 64 -7.55 14.32 4.22
N LEU A 65 -8.08 13.77 5.32
CA LEU A 65 -7.43 12.70 6.09
C LEU A 65 -7.29 11.42 5.26
N GLY A 66 -8.35 11.02 4.56
CA GLY A 66 -8.32 9.89 3.63
C GLY A 66 -7.27 10.05 2.54
N SER A 67 -7.12 11.26 1.97
CA SER A 67 -6.14 11.56 0.93
C SER A 67 -4.69 11.52 1.42
N VAL A 68 -4.41 11.99 2.64
CA VAL A 68 -3.06 11.89 3.23
C VAL A 68 -2.67 10.44 3.49
N ILE A 69 -3.62 9.63 4.00
CA ILE A 69 -3.39 8.19 4.25
C ILE A 69 -3.25 7.42 2.93
N ALA A 70 -4.04 7.81 1.90
CA ALA A 70 -3.90 7.32 0.53
C ALA A 70 -2.47 7.49 0.00
N ALA A 71 -1.94 8.70 0.14
CA ALA A 71 -0.66 9.10 -0.42
C ALA A 71 0.55 8.42 0.25
N VAL A 72 0.43 8.03 1.53
CA VAL A 72 1.53 7.36 2.26
C VAL A 72 1.53 5.83 2.09
N SER A 73 0.41 5.24 1.68
CA SER A 73 0.27 3.79 1.42
C SER A 73 1.36 3.17 0.51
N PRO A 74 1.78 3.78 -0.63
CA PRO A 74 2.78 3.16 -1.51
C PRO A 74 4.15 2.95 -0.85
N ALA A 75 4.53 3.78 0.13
CA ALA A 75 5.82 3.66 0.80
C ALA A 75 5.93 2.40 1.67
N VAL A 76 4.79 1.90 2.19
CA VAL A 76 4.74 0.75 3.09
C VAL A 76 4.35 -0.53 2.34
N VAL A 77 3.48 -0.41 1.33
CA VAL A 77 2.99 -1.55 0.55
C VAL A 77 4.11 -2.16 -0.31
N VAL A 78 4.95 -1.36 -0.95
CA VAL A 78 6.06 -1.85 -1.80
C VAL A 78 7.05 -2.75 -1.04
N PRO A 79 7.63 -2.34 0.11
CA PRO A 79 8.50 -3.24 0.88
C PRO A 79 7.75 -4.43 1.49
N CYS A 80 6.47 -4.27 1.86
CA CYS A 80 5.67 -5.36 2.40
C CYS A 80 5.39 -6.46 1.37
N LEU A 81 5.14 -6.08 0.11
CA LEU A 81 4.99 -7.01 -1.02
C LEU A 81 6.27 -7.80 -1.28
N PHE A 82 7.42 -7.14 -1.23
CA PHE A 82 8.71 -7.81 -1.39
C PHE A 82 8.96 -8.83 -0.27
N ARG A 83 8.61 -8.46 0.97
CA ARG A 83 8.69 -9.36 2.12
C ARG A 83 7.70 -10.52 2.04
N LEU A 84 6.47 -10.30 1.58
CA LEU A 84 5.49 -11.37 1.34
C LEU A 84 5.97 -12.35 0.27
N ARG A 85 6.56 -11.83 -0.80
CA ARG A 85 7.17 -12.64 -1.86
C ARG A 85 8.31 -13.51 -1.34
N ALA A 86 9.21 -12.94 -0.55
CA ALA A 86 10.31 -13.68 0.09
C ALA A 86 9.79 -14.78 1.05
N LYS A 87 8.62 -14.56 1.66
CA LYS A 87 7.96 -15.51 2.56
C LYS A 87 7.14 -16.59 1.84
N GLY A 88 7.20 -16.66 0.50
CA GLY A 88 6.54 -17.71 -0.29
C GLY A 88 5.06 -17.46 -0.61
N TYR A 89 4.48 -16.30 -0.26
CA TYR A 89 3.08 -15.96 -0.56
C TYR A 89 2.86 -15.54 -2.03
N GLY A 90 3.55 -16.21 -2.96
CA GLY A 90 3.24 -16.28 -4.39
C GLY A 90 2.90 -17.71 -4.86
N VAL A 91 2.95 -18.69 -3.95
CA VAL A 91 2.63 -20.11 -4.19
C VAL A 91 1.84 -20.69 -3.01
N ALA A 92 0.73 -20.07 -2.65
CA ALA A 92 -0.27 -20.78 -1.87
C ALA A 92 -1.67 -20.44 -2.38
N LYS A 93 -2.27 -21.42 -3.08
CA LYS A 93 -3.66 -21.80 -2.86
C LYS A 93 -4.74 -20.97 -3.57
N VAL A 94 -4.71 -20.96 -4.91
CA VAL A 94 -5.94 -21.22 -5.70
C VAL A 94 -6.01 -22.72 -5.97
N ARG A 95 -6.16 -23.50 -4.91
CA ARG A 95 -6.75 -24.85 -4.96
C ARG A 95 -7.26 -25.17 -3.57
N ILE A 96 -8.47 -24.68 -3.32
CA ILE A 96 -9.46 -25.41 -2.56
C ILE A 96 -10.18 -26.26 -3.62
N SER A 97 -10.25 -27.56 -3.37
CA SER A 97 -11.00 -28.58 -4.12
C SER A 97 -10.35 -29.21 -5.38
N SER A 98 -10.35 -30.55 -5.33
CA SER A 98 -10.00 -31.60 -6.31
C SER A 98 -8.52 -31.92 -6.53
#